data_AF-A0AAV5VEG9-F1
#
_entry.id   AF-A0AAV5VEG9-F1
#
_cell.length_a   1.000
_cell.length_b   1.000
_cell.length_c   1.000
_cell.angle_alpha   90.00
_cell.angle_beta   90.00
_cell.angle_gamma   90.00
#
_symmetry.space_group_name_H-M   'P 1'
#
loop_
_entity.id
_entity.type
_entity.pdbx_description
1 polymer ?
#
loop_
_entity_poly.entity_id
_entity_poly.type
_entity_poly.pdbx_seq_one_letter_code
_entity_poly.pdbx_strand_id
1 'polypeptide(L)'
;SFQRNITLFTLVFINPSVLFILWSKRKGMDQSILFGYISEQVSLILTGIIFSILTQPYPILPFAGIHCDGPLCRSGLPKTDLMFIIAFSIIIGFPPFVFLIMRMHTCTVAQMGSRLKLGDVSQAVIMFLICITLFINWIAFGSFARDCIYYNRMKELHEIIAIHDRGGSHVVFGLPGDMGAFAKEMDIMFVSTLFCLPVPVVLAAHARYLLATSSTPLSERTQRAQARLSKAFFLQV
;
A
#
# COMPACT_ATOMS: atom_id res chain seq x y z
N SER A 1 -16.50 13.26 7.08
CA SER A 1 -17.72 12.52 6.68
C SER A 1 -17.60 11.92 5.27
N PHE A 2 -17.28 12.72 4.25
CA PHE A 2 -17.19 12.25 2.85
C PHE A 2 -16.22 11.06 2.62
N GLN A 3 -14.97 11.16 3.08
CA GLN A 3 -13.98 10.09 2.96
C GLN A 3 -14.47 8.76 3.57
N ARG A 4 -15.12 8.81 4.73
CA ARG A 4 -15.72 7.64 5.38
C ARG A 4 -16.80 7.00 4.51
N ASN A 5 -17.68 7.80 3.91
CA ASN A 5 -18.76 7.28 3.06
C ASN A 5 -18.21 6.62 1.78
N ILE A 6 -17.18 7.20 1.16
CA ILE A 6 -16.49 6.59 0.01
C ILE A 6 -15.88 5.25 0.41
N THR A 7 -15.18 5.18 1.54
CA THR A 7 -14.55 3.92 1.94
C THR A 7 -15.59 2.87 2.28
N LEU A 8 -16.67 3.23 2.97
CA LEU A 8 -17.77 2.30 3.24
C LEU A 8 -18.40 1.80 1.93
N PHE A 9 -18.62 2.67 0.96
CA PHE A 9 -19.10 2.26 -0.36
C PHE A 9 -18.12 1.30 -1.05
N THR A 10 -16.83 1.62 -1.04
CA THR A 10 -15.78 0.80 -1.63
C THR A 10 -15.70 -0.58 -0.96
N LEU A 11 -15.77 -0.61 0.36
CA LEU A 11 -15.66 -1.82 1.17
C LEU A 11 -16.89 -2.73 1.02
N VAL A 12 -18.10 -2.15 0.91
CA VAL A 12 -19.35 -2.92 0.82
C VAL A 12 -19.68 -3.33 -0.61
N PHE A 13 -19.38 -2.47 -1.61
CA PHE A 13 -19.80 -2.72 -2.99
C PHE A 13 -18.63 -3.09 -3.90
N ILE A 14 -17.54 -2.33 -3.89
CA ILE A 14 -16.46 -2.51 -4.87
C ILE A 14 -15.66 -3.79 -4.57
N ASN A 15 -15.12 -3.93 -3.36
CA ASN A 15 -14.26 -5.07 -3.02
C ASN A 15 -15.01 -6.42 -3.13
N PRO A 16 -16.26 -6.57 -2.65
CA PRO A 16 -17.01 -7.81 -2.83
C PRO A 16 -17.34 -8.10 -4.30
N SER A 17 -17.61 -7.06 -5.10
CA SER A 17 -17.84 -7.23 -6.54
C SER A 17 -16.58 -7.75 -7.25
N VAL A 18 -15.40 -7.24 -6.90
CA VAL A 18 -14.12 -7.74 -7.45
C VAL A 18 -13.89 -9.20 -7.05
N LEU A 19 -14.09 -9.54 -5.77
CA LEU A 19 -13.99 -10.92 -5.30
C LEU A 19 -15.00 -11.86 -5.99
N PHE A 20 -16.22 -11.40 -6.22
CA PHE A 20 -17.24 -12.15 -6.95
C PHE A 20 -16.84 -12.41 -8.41
N ILE A 21 -16.26 -11.41 -9.08
CA ILE A 21 -15.74 -11.55 -10.45
C ILE A 21 -14.59 -12.57 -10.48
N LEU A 22 -13.63 -12.45 -9.56
CA LEU A 22 -12.49 -13.36 -9.44
C LEU A 22 -12.96 -14.80 -9.20
N TRP A 23 -13.91 -14.99 -8.29
CA TRP A 23 -14.51 -16.29 -8.01
C TRP A 23 -15.20 -16.89 -9.24
N SER A 24 -15.98 -16.07 -9.95
CA SER A 24 -16.69 -16.48 -11.16
C SER A 24 -15.75 -16.87 -12.31
N LYS A 25 -14.54 -16.28 -12.37
CA LYS A 25 -13.52 -16.55 -13.40
C LYS A 25 -12.44 -17.56 -12.98
N ARG A 26 -12.55 -18.17 -11.80
CA ARG A 26 -11.53 -19.08 -11.23
C ARG A 26 -11.10 -20.23 -12.14
N LYS A 27 -12.01 -20.78 -12.97
CA LYS A 27 -11.71 -21.95 -13.83
C LYS A 27 -10.72 -21.64 -14.96
N GLY A 28 -10.57 -20.38 -15.34
CA GLY A 28 -9.70 -19.96 -16.44
C GLY A 28 -8.44 -19.21 -16.01
N MET A 29 -8.17 -19.15 -14.70
CA MET A 29 -7.04 -18.40 -14.15
C MET A 29 -6.07 -19.32 -13.45
N ASP A 30 -4.78 -19.03 -13.58
CA ASP A 30 -3.74 -19.73 -12.83
C ASP A 30 -3.97 -19.56 -11.32
N GLN A 31 -3.81 -20.65 -10.55
CA GLN A 31 -4.10 -20.64 -9.12
C GLN A 31 -3.18 -19.70 -8.33
N SER A 32 -1.92 -19.53 -8.76
CA SER A 32 -1.00 -18.60 -8.10
C SER A 32 -1.42 -17.14 -8.32
N ILE A 33 -1.91 -16.81 -9.51
CA ILE A 33 -2.45 -15.48 -9.82
C ILE A 33 -3.75 -15.24 -9.05
N LEU A 34 -4.65 -16.23 -9.00
CA LEU A 34 -5.88 -16.16 -8.19
C LEU A 34 -5.57 -15.86 -6.73
N PHE A 35 -4.60 -16.58 -6.15
CA PHE A 35 -4.15 -16.35 -4.78
C PHE A 35 -3.59 -14.94 -4.58
N GLY A 36 -2.76 -14.45 -5.52
CA GLY A 36 -2.23 -13.09 -5.50
C GLY A 36 -3.33 -12.03 -5.44
N TYR A 37 -4.33 -12.12 -6.34
CA TYR A 37 -5.46 -11.19 -6.35
C TYR A 37 -6.30 -11.26 -5.07
N ILE A 38 -6.59 -12.46 -4.57
CA ILE A 38 -7.37 -12.61 -3.33
C ILE A 38 -6.60 -11.97 -2.17
N SER A 39 -5.29 -12.25 -2.07
CA SER A 39 -4.44 -11.68 -1.02
C SER A 39 -4.38 -10.16 -1.10
N GLU A 40 -4.25 -9.59 -2.30
CA GLU A 40 -4.26 -8.15 -2.53
C GLU A 40 -5.60 -7.52 -2.12
N GLN A 41 -6.72 -8.13 -2.52
CA GLN A 41 -8.05 -7.64 -2.15
C GLN A 41 -8.29 -7.70 -0.65
N VAL A 42 -7.85 -8.77 0.03
CA VAL A 42 -7.91 -8.86 1.49
C VAL A 42 -7.08 -7.75 2.14
N SER A 43 -5.86 -7.50 1.66
CA SER A 43 -5.03 -6.39 2.15
C SER A 43 -5.72 -5.04 1.95
N LEU A 44 -6.31 -4.77 0.78
CA LEU A 44 -7.03 -3.52 0.51
C LEU A 44 -8.26 -3.34 1.43
N ILE A 45 -9.01 -4.42 1.70
CA ILE A 45 -10.12 -4.39 2.66
C ILE A 45 -9.59 -4.06 4.06
N LEU A 46 -8.54 -4.74 4.52
CA LEU A 46 -7.94 -4.51 5.84
C LEU A 46 -7.42 -3.08 5.98
N THR A 47 -6.69 -2.58 4.98
CA THR A 47 -6.23 -1.18 4.95
C THR A 47 -7.41 -0.22 5.00
N GLY A 48 -8.47 -0.47 4.23
CA GLY A 48 -9.69 0.35 4.25
C GLY A 48 -10.36 0.40 5.62
N ILE A 49 -10.47 -0.75 6.30
CA ILE A 49 -11.02 -0.83 7.66
C ILE A 49 -10.13 -0.05 8.63
N ILE A 50 -8.82 -0.31 8.63
CA ILE A 50 -7.89 0.33 9.57
C ILE A 50 -7.89 1.84 9.35
N PHE A 51 -7.60 2.31 8.14
CA PHE A 51 -7.47 3.75 7.84
C PHE A 51 -8.79 4.51 7.95
N SER A 52 -9.90 3.98 7.43
CA SER A 52 -11.12 4.80 7.29
C SER A 52 -12.12 4.59 8.41
N ILE A 53 -12.06 3.46 9.11
CA ILE A 53 -12.97 3.16 10.21
C ILE A 53 -12.23 3.26 11.54
N LEU A 54 -11.12 2.55 11.72
CA LEU A 54 -10.50 2.37 13.04
C LEU A 54 -9.62 3.55 13.50
N THR A 55 -8.77 4.10 12.63
CA THR A 55 -7.78 5.11 13.00
C THR A 55 -8.11 6.49 12.45
N GLN A 56 -8.54 6.62 11.19
CA GLN A 56 -8.83 7.91 10.54
C GLN A 56 -7.70 8.93 10.68
N PRO A 57 -6.50 8.66 10.13
CA PRO A 57 -5.37 9.58 10.24
C PRO A 57 -5.53 10.77 9.29
N TYR A 58 -5.16 11.95 9.78
CA TYR A 58 -5.15 13.23 9.09
C TYR A 58 -3.81 13.92 9.36
N PRO A 59 -3.09 14.38 8.33
CA PRO A 59 -1.86 15.16 8.54
C PRO A 59 -2.19 16.50 9.20
N ILE A 60 -1.33 16.94 10.14
CA ILE A 60 -1.50 18.21 10.87
C ILE A 60 -0.65 19.28 10.19
N LEU A 61 -1.12 19.91 9.11
CA LEU A 61 -0.37 21.00 8.48
C LEU A 61 -0.40 22.27 9.34
N PRO A 62 0.69 23.06 9.43
CA PRO A 62 2.01 22.89 8.80
C PRO A 62 3.02 22.05 9.61
N PHE A 63 2.59 21.43 10.70
CA PHE A 63 3.44 20.63 11.57
C PHE A 63 3.74 19.25 10.95
N ALA A 64 4.90 18.68 11.30
CA ALA A 64 5.13 17.28 11.04
C ALA A 64 4.35 16.47 12.09
N GLY A 65 3.15 15.99 11.74
CA GLY A 65 2.33 15.25 12.70
C GLY A 65 1.09 14.61 12.07
N ILE A 66 0.51 13.68 12.82
CA ILE A 66 -0.71 12.94 12.44
C ILE A 66 -1.72 13.08 13.58
N HIS A 67 -2.89 13.60 13.25
CA HIS A 67 -4.08 13.54 14.10
C HIS A 67 -4.92 12.35 13.67
N CYS A 68 -5.49 11.60 14.61
CA CYS A 68 -6.34 10.46 14.29
C CYS A 68 -7.60 10.47 15.16
N ASP A 69 -8.75 10.26 14.52
CA ASP A 69 -10.07 10.47 15.14
C ASP A 69 -10.94 9.20 15.22
N GLY A 70 -10.42 8.07 14.75
CA GLY A 70 -11.16 6.81 14.76
C GLY A 70 -11.34 6.23 16.18
N PRO A 71 -12.19 5.18 16.33
CA PRO A 71 -12.46 4.54 17.62
C PRO A 71 -11.20 4.08 18.37
N LEU A 72 -10.18 3.56 17.66
CA LEU A 72 -8.91 3.15 18.28
C LEU A 72 -8.13 4.36 18.82
N CYS A 73 -8.22 5.51 18.16
CA CYS A 73 -7.55 6.72 18.60
C CYS A 73 -8.23 7.37 19.81
N ARG A 74 -9.52 7.09 20.04
CA ARG A 74 -10.31 7.61 21.17
C ARG A 74 -10.31 6.67 22.38
N SER A 75 -9.88 5.42 22.23
CA SER A 75 -9.86 4.44 23.32
C SER A 75 -8.71 4.62 24.31
N GLY A 76 -7.82 5.60 24.09
CA GLY A 76 -6.67 5.86 24.97
C GLY A 76 -5.50 4.90 24.77
N LEU A 77 -5.41 4.23 23.62
CA LEU A 77 -4.25 3.40 23.28
C LEU A 77 -2.95 4.23 23.29
N PRO A 78 -1.82 3.63 23.69
CA PRO A 78 -0.52 4.26 23.56
C PRO A 78 -0.27 4.70 22.11
N LYS A 79 0.21 5.94 21.93
CA LYS A 79 0.47 6.51 20.60
C LYS A 79 1.42 5.66 19.76
N THR A 80 2.41 5.04 20.41
CA THR A 80 3.34 4.08 19.79
C THR A 80 2.59 2.93 19.12
N ASP A 81 1.63 2.32 19.82
CA ASP A 81 0.86 1.19 19.31
C ASP A 81 -0.05 1.62 18.15
N LEU A 82 -0.63 2.82 18.24
CA LEU A 82 -1.40 3.41 17.14
C LEU A 82 -0.53 3.60 15.89
N MET A 83 0.71 4.06 16.03
CA MET A 83 1.62 4.23 14.89
C MET A 83 2.02 2.88 14.28
N PHE A 84 2.22 1.83 15.08
CA PHE A 84 2.42 0.47 14.55
C PHE A 84 1.21 -0.01 13.74
N ILE A 85 -0.01 0.21 14.22
CA ILE A 85 -1.24 -0.19 13.51
C ILE A 85 -1.37 0.55 12.18
N ILE A 86 -1.14 1.87 12.18
CA ILE A 86 -1.20 2.70 10.97
C ILE A 86 -0.14 2.26 9.96
N ALA A 87 1.12 2.11 10.40
CA ALA A 87 2.21 1.66 9.55
C ALA A 87 1.95 0.27 8.95
N PHE A 88 1.46 -0.68 9.75
CA PHE A 88 1.09 -2.01 9.27
C PHE A 88 0.08 -1.95 8.12
N SER A 89 -0.95 -1.12 8.26
CA SER A 89 -1.97 -0.97 7.23
C SER A 89 -1.47 -0.32 5.93
N ILE A 90 -0.37 0.43 5.97
CA ILE A 90 0.30 0.95 4.76
C ILE A 90 1.05 -0.18 4.06
N ILE A 91 1.81 -0.99 4.81
CA ILE A 91 2.72 -1.97 4.21
C ILE A 91 2.05 -3.28 3.78
N ILE A 92 0.92 -3.67 4.38
CA ILE A 92 0.28 -4.98 4.16
C ILE A 92 -0.17 -5.22 2.71
N GLY A 93 -0.46 -4.15 1.96
CA GLY A 93 -0.86 -4.23 0.55
C GLY A 93 0.30 -4.46 -0.42
N PHE A 94 1.53 -4.14 -0.03
CA PHE A 94 2.66 -4.11 -0.96
C PHE A 94 3.18 -5.51 -1.35
N PRO A 95 3.37 -6.47 -0.43
CA PRO A 95 3.80 -7.83 -0.81
C PRO A 95 2.86 -8.53 -1.81
N PRO A 96 1.54 -8.60 -1.62
CA PRO A 96 0.67 -9.27 -2.58
C PRO A 96 0.65 -8.57 -3.94
N PHE A 97 0.74 -7.24 -3.97
CA PHE A 97 0.87 -6.47 -5.22
C PHE A 97 2.14 -6.87 -6.01
N VAL A 98 3.31 -6.87 -5.37
CA VAL A 98 4.56 -7.23 -6.06
C VAL A 98 4.56 -8.70 -6.49
N PHE A 99 4.04 -9.59 -5.64
CA PHE A 99 3.87 -10.99 -6.00
C PHE A 99 3.01 -11.17 -7.26
N LEU A 100 1.87 -10.46 -7.32
CA LEU A 100 0.97 -10.50 -8.47
C LEU A 100 1.67 -9.99 -9.74
N ILE A 101 2.39 -8.86 -9.67
CA ILE A 101 3.15 -8.32 -10.81
C ILE A 101 4.20 -9.30 -11.31
N MET A 102 4.95 -9.96 -10.41
CA MET A 102 5.94 -10.98 -10.78
C MET A 102 5.30 -12.19 -11.46
N ARG A 103 4.17 -12.69 -10.96
CA ARG A 103 3.44 -13.81 -11.57
C ARG A 103 2.88 -13.44 -12.94
N MET A 104 2.26 -12.26 -13.07
CA MET A 104 1.74 -11.77 -14.35
C MET A 104 2.86 -11.55 -15.38
N HIS A 105 3.99 -10.98 -14.97
CA HIS A 105 5.17 -10.84 -15.84
C HIS A 105 5.67 -12.20 -16.32
N THR A 106 5.82 -13.17 -15.42
CA THR A 106 6.31 -14.52 -15.75
C THR A 106 5.38 -15.22 -16.74
N CYS A 107 4.06 -15.13 -16.54
CA CYS A 107 3.07 -15.66 -17.49
C CYS A 107 3.17 -14.98 -18.86
N THR A 108 3.34 -13.65 -18.89
CA THR A 108 3.49 -12.88 -20.13
C THR A 108 4.76 -13.29 -20.88
N VAL A 109 5.90 -13.37 -20.19
CA VAL A 109 7.18 -13.80 -20.76
C VAL A 109 7.09 -15.22 -21.33
N ALA A 110 6.46 -16.14 -20.59
CA ALA A 110 6.30 -17.53 -21.01
C ALA A 110 5.47 -17.66 -22.29
N GLN A 111 4.41 -16.87 -22.44
CA GLN A 111 3.59 -16.84 -23.65
C GLN A 111 4.32 -16.26 -24.86
N MET A 112 5.25 -15.33 -24.65
CA MET A 112 6.00 -14.65 -25.71
C MET A 112 7.31 -15.33 -26.09
N GLY A 113 7.70 -16.41 -25.40
CA GLY A 113 8.97 -17.10 -25.64
C GLY A 113 10.23 -16.26 -25.33
N SER A 114 10.10 -15.21 -24.52
CA SER A 114 11.24 -14.38 -24.13
C SER A 114 12.14 -15.10 -23.12
N ARG A 115 13.46 -14.89 -23.22
CA ARG A 115 14.47 -15.51 -22.34
C ARG A 115 14.49 -14.92 -20.92
N LEU A 116 13.90 -13.74 -20.71
CA LEU A 116 13.90 -13.03 -19.42
C LEU A 116 12.83 -13.59 -18.46
N LYS A 117 12.84 -14.90 -18.22
CA LYS A 117 11.93 -15.56 -17.29
C LYS A 117 12.50 -15.51 -15.88
N LEU A 118 11.73 -14.98 -14.93
CA LEU A 118 12.04 -15.08 -13.50
C LEU A 118 11.74 -16.50 -13.02
N GLY A 119 12.77 -17.20 -12.55
CA GLY A 119 12.60 -18.49 -11.89
C GLY A 119 11.88 -18.35 -10.54
N ASP A 120 11.21 -19.41 -10.10
CA ASP A 120 10.45 -19.40 -8.83
C ASP A 120 11.35 -19.09 -7.63
N VAL A 121 12.60 -19.58 -7.63
CA VAL A 121 13.59 -19.28 -6.58
C VAL A 121 13.93 -17.79 -6.55
N SER A 122 14.15 -17.17 -7.71
CA SER A 122 14.44 -15.74 -7.80
C SER A 122 13.25 -14.91 -7.29
N GLN A 123 12.02 -15.29 -7.65
CA GLN A 123 10.81 -14.62 -7.14
C GLN A 123 10.69 -14.74 -5.62
N ALA A 124 10.95 -15.93 -5.06
CA ALA A 124 10.93 -16.17 -3.62
C ALA A 124 11.99 -15.32 -2.90
N VAL A 125 13.21 -15.22 -3.43
CA VAL A 125 14.28 -14.38 -2.88
C VAL A 125 13.89 -12.91 -2.91
N ILE A 126 13.37 -12.41 -4.04
CA ILE A 126 12.91 -11.01 -4.15
C ILE A 126 11.79 -10.73 -3.15
N MET A 127 10.79 -11.60 -3.05
CA MET A 127 9.70 -11.47 -2.09
C MET A 127 10.21 -11.45 -0.64
N PHE A 128 11.13 -12.33 -0.30
CA PHE A 128 11.71 -12.40 1.03
C PHE A 128 12.44 -11.09 1.40
N LEU A 129 13.25 -10.56 0.49
CA LEU A 129 13.95 -9.29 0.68
C LEU A 129 12.97 -8.12 0.85
N ILE A 130 11.94 -8.02 0.00
CA ILE A 130 10.91 -6.99 0.11
C ILE A 130 10.17 -7.09 1.45
N CYS A 131 9.78 -8.30 1.88
CA CYS A 131 9.11 -8.49 3.16
C CYS A 131 10.00 -8.06 4.34
N ILE A 132 11.30 -8.38 4.32
CA ILE A 132 12.25 -7.92 5.35
C ILE A 132 12.33 -6.39 5.35
N THR A 133 12.50 -5.77 4.19
CA THR A 133 12.58 -4.31 4.07
C THR A 133 11.32 -3.66 4.63
N LEU A 134 10.13 -4.12 4.26
CA LEU A 134 8.87 -3.58 4.78
C LEU A 134 8.70 -3.81 6.27
N PHE A 135 9.14 -4.96 6.79
CA PHE A 135 9.13 -5.24 8.22
C PHE A 135 10.03 -4.27 9.01
N ILE A 136 11.21 -3.95 8.47
CA ILE A 136 12.10 -2.94 9.05
C ILE A 136 11.41 -1.56 9.05
N ASN A 137 10.76 -1.15 7.96
CA ASN A 137 10.00 0.12 7.92
C ASN A 137 8.88 0.14 8.97
N TRP A 138 8.15 -0.97 9.12
CA TRP A 138 7.10 -1.05 10.12
C TRP A 138 7.62 -0.84 11.54
N ILE A 139 8.75 -1.46 11.87
CA ILE A 139 9.42 -1.27 13.16
C ILE A 139 9.94 0.16 13.32
N ALA A 140 10.59 0.69 12.29
CA ALA A 140 11.16 2.01 12.29
C ALA A 140 10.07 3.08 12.46
N PHE A 141 8.95 2.98 11.74
CA PHE A 141 7.81 3.87 11.88
C PHE A 141 7.25 3.84 13.30
N GLY A 142 6.94 2.66 13.85
CA GLY A 142 6.44 2.56 15.23
C GLY A 142 7.44 3.06 16.28
N SER A 143 8.74 3.01 15.99
CA SER A 143 9.79 3.43 16.92
C SER A 143 10.12 4.92 16.84
N PHE A 144 10.10 5.51 15.65
CA PHE A 144 10.51 6.90 15.41
C PHE A 144 9.33 7.87 15.28
N ALA A 145 8.12 7.38 14.98
CA ALA A 145 6.89 8.19 14.98
C ALA A 145 6.39 8.44 16.42
N ARG A 146 7.16 9.18 17.21
CA ARG A 146 6.83 9.55 18.59
C ARG A 146 6.67 11.06 18.70
N ASP A 147 5.99 11.50 19.76
CA ASP A 147 5.90 12.93 20.05
C ASP A 147 7.30 13.53 20.25
N CYS A 148 7.49 14.77 19.78
CA CYS A 148 8.73 15.48 19.99
C CYS A 148 8.92 15.86 21.47
N ILE A 149 10.17 16.18 21.84
CA ILE A 149 10.55 16.53 23.22
C ILE A 149 9.77 17.76 23.74
N TYR A 150 9.41 18.70 22.85
CA TYR A 150 8.71 19.95 23.18
C TYR A 150 7.19 19.84 23.03
N TYR A 151 6.63 18.63 22.98
CA TYR A 151 5.21 18.40 22.76
C TYR A 151 4.30 19.15 23.73
N ASN A 152 4.67 19.24 25.02
CA ASN A 152 3.91 19.99 26.01
C ASN A 152 3.82 21.49 25.67
N ARG A 153 4.89 22.08 25.13
CA ARG A 153 4.88 23.48 24.67
C ARG A 153 4.05 23.65 23.40
N MET A 154 4.08 22.67 22.50
CA MET A 154 3.26 22.72 21.28
C MET A 154 1.76 22.61 21.56
N LYS A 155 1.36 21.95 22.66
CA LYS A 155 -0.05 21.94 23.09
C LYS A 155 -0.60 23.33 23.44
N GLU A 156 0.27 24.31 23.71
CA GLU A 156 -0.14 25.68 24.01
C GLU A 156 -0.41 26.50 22.75
N LEU A 157 -0.03 25.98 21.57
CA LEU A 157 -0.30 26.64 20.29
C LEU A 157 -1.78 26.53 19.95
N HIS A 158 -2.38 27.64 19.55
CA HIS A 158 -3.82 27.75 19.31
C HIS A 158 -4.33 26.73 18.29
N GLU A 159 -3.54 26.42 17.27
CA GLU A 159 -3.86 25.44 16.23
C GLU A 159 -3.91 24.01 16.79
N ILE A 160 -3.00 23.67 17.70
CA ILE A 160 -2.95 22.36 18.35
C ILE A 160 -4.06 22.23 19.39
N ILE A 161 -4.39 23.30 20.12
CA ILE A 161 -5.54 23.34 21.03
C ILE A 161 -6.83 23.03 20.27
N ALA A 162 -7.06 23.69 19.13
CA ALA A 162 -8.25 23.47 18.32
C ALA A 162 -8.39 22.01 17.83
N ILE A 163 -7.27 21.31 17.61
CA ILE A 163 -7.25 19.88 17.27
C ILE A 163 -7.49 19.02 18.50
N HIS A 164 -6.87 19.38 19.62
CA HIS A 164 -7.05 18.69 20.90
C HIS A 164 -8.51 18.70 21.36
N ASP A 165 -9.20 19.84 21.22
CA ASP A 165 -10.60 20.03 21.63
C ASP A 165 -11.58 19.18 20.80
N ARG A 166 -11.18 18.72 19.61
CA ARG A 166 -11.96 17.77 18.81
C ARG A 166 -11.91 16.34 19.36
N GLY A 167 -11.00 16.06 20.28
CA GLY A 167 -10.74 14.73 20.83
C GLY A 167 -9.77 13.91 19.99
N GLY A 168 -9.82 12.59 20.14
CA GLY A 168 -8.92 11.67 19.44
C GLY A 168 -7.48 11.71 19.96
N SER A 169 -6.57 11.14 19.16
CA SER A 169 -5.14 11.10 19.47
C SER A 169 -4.38 11.90 18.41
N HIS A 170 -3.27 12.51 18.79
CA HIS A 170 -2.39 13.20 17.86
C HIS A 170 -0.94 12.92 18.23
N VAL A 171 -0.11 12.72 17.22
CA VAL A 171 1.33 12.57 17.35
C VAL A 171 1.97 13.71 16.61
N VAL A 172 2.75 14.53 17.32
CA VAL A 172 3.45 15.67 16.70
C VAL A 172 4.94 15.41 16.75
N PHE A 173 5.52 15.15 15.59
CA PHE A 173 6.91 14.74 15.41
C PHE A 173 7.90 15.88 15.61
N GLY A 174 7.49 17.12 15.34
CA GLY A 174 8.31 18.30 15.60
C GLY A 174 7.71 19.61 15.06
N LEU A 175 8.51 20.67 15.13
CA LEU A 175 8.14 22.01 14.66
C LEU A 175 8.11 22.07 13.13
N PRO A 176 7.45 23.07 12.52
CA PRO A 176 7.51 23.26 11.07
C PRO A 176 8.97 23.39 10.59
N GLY A 177 9.39 22.49 9.70
CA GLY A 177 10.77 22.39 9.21
C GLY A 177 11.71 21.49 10.02
N ASP A 178 11.29 21.00 11.18
CA ASP A 178 12.05 20.07 12.01
C ASP A 178 11.19 18.84 12.37
N MET A 179 11.50 17.69 11.77
CA MET A 179 10.79 16.43 12.02
C MET A 179 11.33 15.66 13.23
N GLY A 180 12.38 16.15 13.91
CA GLY A 180 12.98 15.50 15.05
C GLY A 180 13.39 14.05 14.77
N ALA A 181 12.95 13.12 15.62
CA ALA A 181 13.25 11.69 15.46
C ALA A 181 12.62 11.08 14.20
N PHE A 182 11.51 11.64 13.71
CA PHE A 182 10.80 11.14 12.53
C PHE A 182 11.58 11.35 11.23
N ALA A 183 12.56 12.27 11.20
CA ALA A 183 13.48 12.42 10.06
C ALA A 183 14.19 11.10 9.73
N LYS A 184 14.59 10.33 10.76
CA LYS A 184 15.24 9.02 10.57
C LYS A 184 14.31 8.00 9.91
N GLU A 185 13.02 8.05 10.22
CA GLU A 185 12.03 7.21 9.55
C GLU A 185 11.89 7.59 8.08
N MET A 186 11.85 8.89 7.77
CA MET A 186 11.78 9.35 6.39
C MET A 186 12.99 8.86 5.56
N ASP A 187 14.19 8.84 6.15
CA ASP A 187 15.38 8.29 5.50
C ASP A 187 15.24 6.79 5.23
N ILE A 188 14.79 6.02 6.22
CA ILE A 188 14.56 4.56 6.10
C ILE A 188 13.49 4.26 5.03
N MET A 189 12.38 5.00 5.05
CA MET A 189 11.30 4.89 4.09
C MET A 189 11.76 5.24 2.67
N PHE A 190 12.60 6.27 2.52
CA PHE A 190 13.17 6.66 1.23
C PHE A 190 14.07 5.56 0.66
N VAL A 191 15.02 5.06 1.45
CA VAL A 191 15.91 3.95 1.04
C VAL A 191 15.10 2.70 0.68
N SER A 192 14.09 2.40 1.47
CA SER A 192 13.21 1.24 1.24
C SER A 192 12.38 1.40 -0.02
N THR A 193 11.92 2.61 -0.33
CA THR A 193 11.21 2.91 -1.58
C THR A 193 12.13 2.72 -2.78
N LEU A 194 13.37 3.22 -2.71
CA LEU A 194 14.37 3.01 -3.76
C LEU A 194 14.71 1.53 -3.98
N PHE A 195 14.62 0.70 -2.95
CA PHE A 195 14.84 -0.74 -3.06
C PHE A 195 13.60 -1.48 -3.61
N CYS A 196 12.41 -1.20 -3.07
CA CYS A 196 11.20 -1.95 -3.36
C CYS A 196 10.51 -1.55 -4.67
N LEU A 197 10.52 -0.25 -5.03
CA LEU A 197 9.77 0.28 -6.17
C LEU A 197 10.32 -0.12 -7.55
N PRO A 198 11.64 -0.24 -7.78
CA PRO A 198 12.15 -0.58 -9.11
C PRO A 198 11.66 -1.94 -9.62
N VAL A 199 11.45 -2.92 -8.74
CA VAL A 199 11.01 -4.27 -9.11
C VAL A 199 9.66 -4.23 -9.86
N PRO A 200 8.54 -3.78 -9.28
CA PRO A 200 7.27 -3.73 -9.99
C PRO A 200 7.31 -2.82 -11.22
N VAL A 201 8.03 -1.69 -11.16
CA VAL A 201 8.14 -0.75 -12.30
C VAL A 201 8.82 -1.40 -13.51
N VAL A 202 9.99 -2.02 -13.31
CA VAL A 202 10.74 -2.67 -14.40
C VAL A 202 9.98 -3.86 -14.97
N LEU A 203 9.35 -4.68 -14.12
CA LEU A 203 8.57 -5.82 -14.57
C LEU A 203 7.32 -5.39 -15.34
N ALA A 204 6.59 -4.40 -14.86
CA ALA A 204 5.44 -3.86 -15.57
C ALA A 204 5.84 -3.23 -16.92
N ALA A 205 6.92 -2.44 -16.95
CA ALA A 205 7.44 -1.82 -18.17
C ALA A 205 7.89 -2.88 -19.19
N HIS A 206 8.62 -3.92 -18.75
CA HIS A 206 9.07 -5.00 -19.62
C HIS A 206 7.90 -5.84 -20.15
N ALA A 207 6.93 -6.19 -19.30
CA ALA A 207 5.73 -6.89 -19.74
C ALA A 207 5.00 -6.08 -20.82
N ARG A 208 4.84 -4.76 -20.63
CA ARG A 208 4.24 -3.87 -21.64
C ARG A 208 5.02 -3.84 -22.94
N TYR A 209 6.35 -3.75 -22.87
CA TYR A 209 7.21 -3.78 -24.05
C TYR A 209 6.96 -5.07 -24.85
N LEU A 210 6.96 -6.24 -24.19
CA LEU A 210 6.68 -7.51 -24.85
C LEU A 210 5.29 -7.55 -25.52
N LEU A 211 4.26 -7.06 -24.83
CA LEU A 211 2.90 -6.98 -25.39
C LEU A 211 2.79 -6.04 -26.58
N ALA A 212 3.59 -4.97 -26.61
CA ALA A 212 3.60 -4.03 -27.72
C ALA A 212 4.35 -4.58 -28.95
N THR A 213 5.41 -5.37 -28.73
CA THR A 213 6.26 -5.91 -29.81
C THR A 213 5.79 -7.26 -30.37
N SER A 214 4.90 -7.96 -29.68
CA SER A 214 4.47 -9.30 -30.11
C SER A 214 3.61 -9.23 -31.37
N SER A 215 4.13 -9.80 -32.46
CA SER A 215 3.38 -10.01 -33.71
C SER A 215 2.56 -11.31 -33.71
N THR A 216 2.49 -12.01 -32.58
CA THR A 216 1.74 -13.26 -32.45
C THR A 216 0.27 -12.99 -32.78
N PRO A 217 -0.33 -13.67 -33.78
CA PRO A 217 -1.72 -13.47 -34.17
C PRO A 217 -2.64 -14.01 -33.09
N LEU A 218 -2.83 -13.22 -32.03
CA LEU A 218 -3.89 -13.42 -31.05
C LEU A 218 -5.23 -13.12 -31.73
N SER A 219 -6.29 -13.82 -31.32
CA SER A 219 -7.63 -13.45 -31.78
C SER A 219 -7.89 -11.97 -31.46
N GLU A 220 -8.54 -11.25 -32.37
CA GLU A 220 -8.81 -9.82 -32.22
C GLU A 220 -9.54 -9.51 -30.90
N ARG A 221 -10.39 -10.44 -30.42
CA ARG A 221 -11.07 -10.35 -29.12
C ARG A 221 -10.07 -10.42 -27.95
N THR A 222 -9.07 -11.29 -28.03
CA THR A 222 -8.04 -11.44 -27.00
C THR A 222 -7.15 -10.21 -26.96
N GLN A 223 -6.73 -9.67 -28.12
CA GLN A 223 -5.95 -8.44 -28.18
C GLN A 223 -6.71 -7.25 -27.59
N ARG A 224 -7.99 -7.08 -27.94
CA ARG A 224 -8.82 -6.00 -27.37
C ARG A 224 -9.01 -6.16 -25.86
N ALA A 225 -9.21 -7.37 -25.36
CA ALA A 225 -9.34 -7.62 -23.93
C ALA A 225 -8.02 -7.32 -23.19
N GLN A 226 -6.90 -7.72 -23.76
CA GLN A 226 -5.56 -7.50 -23.20
C GLN A 226 -5.18 -6.01 -23.22
N ALA A 227 -5.53 -5.27 -24.28
CA ALA A 227 -5.34 -3.82 -24.35
C ALA A 227 -6.19 -3.06 -23.32
N ARG A 228 -7.41 -3.55 -23.02
CA ARG A 228 -8.26 -2.98 -21.97
C ARG A 228 -7.69 -3.24 -20.58
N LEU A 229 -7.24 -4.47 -20.33
CA LEU A 229 -6.61 -4.86 -19.06
C LEU A 229 -5.31 -4.07 -18.83
N SER A 230 -4.44 -3.99 -19.83
CA SER A 230 -3.20 -3.21 -19.71
C SER A 230 -3.49 -1.75 -19.40
N LYS A 231 -4.45 -1.13 -20.10
CA LYS A 231 -4.86 0.25 -19.82
C LYS A 231 -5.39 0.44 -18.39
N ALA A 232 -6.15 -0.51 -17.86
CA ALA A 232 -6.65 -0.45 -16.47
C ALA A 232 -5.52 -0.57 -15.45
N PHE A 233 -4.59 -1.50 -15.65
CA PHE A 233 -3.43 -1.67 -14.77
C PHE A 233 -2.52 -0.44 -14.73
N PHE A 234 -2.29 0.21 -15.87
CA PHE A 234 -1.42 1.41 -15.92
C PHE A 234 -2.10 2.70 -15.45
N LEU A 235 -3.42 2.71 -15.26
CA LEU A 235 -4.09 3.79 -14.55
C LEU A 235 -3.95 3.65 -13.03
N GLN A 236 -3.51 2.49 -12.54
CA GLN A 236 -3.35 2.19 -11.12
C GLN A 236 -1.92 2.38 -10.60
N VAL A 237 -0.93 2.44 -11.50
CA VAL A 237 0.49 2.73 -11.22
C VAL A 237 0.79 4.17 -11.57
#